data_AF-A0A497H8B3-F1
#
_entry.id   AF-A0A497H8B3-F1
#
_cell.length_a   1.000
_cell.length_b   1.000
_cell.length_c   1.000
_cell.angle_alpha   90.00
_cell.angle_beta   90.00
_cell.angle_gamma   90.00
#
_symmetry.space_group_name_H-M   'P 1'
#
loop_
_entity.id
_entity.type
_entity.pdbx_description
1 polymer ?
#
loop_
_entity_poly.entity_id
_entity_poly.type
_entity_poly.pdbx_seq_one_letter_code
_entity_poly.pdbx_strand_id
1 'polypeptide(L)'
;TYRIAVRENGSIKIKIDNQSFDINSTKLDYRYVAIYLTRGKYKIELTPKQQKPIKWSFNQSKDIEEWKNVTTESDVYKLRLNNNSLEATLYNSTWGWKTINSPLIPVNQSMEYAWKFKIKGKNSHAVHAKIAEYTKDGKIITSTRLGSIGDGSFDWKNLSFNFKPTSENTYYMQLQIWHGHETPKPLPNEIWIDDIEVYGYSPSTVDVLWIFSTTNGSNEKIEDIFESRESTEVLNYERVDPTRYVIKIINATRPFMLSFAEGYDPLWEARIYSEGKLVEKVRSIPLYSVINGFWINETGNLTVEIRYTPQDWFEIGLVISGLAFTGCIGYLVYDWKKKWKWRDVLESLRKRKYKRCYSSSLSSLEQGGLDINLPWKEPRLYLSDLSRNIRVSFRELLRSLRLNWQSQFPYVFVTILIVISHLLFRSSILLISLAYISLILVFVILRLDGKIPLYYGALLFIVTVILWMYRLLDLAGLTAIYTSWLTGAGIVCLLIEYSRKHVRIKKRKPRSFG
;
A
#
# COMPACT_ATOMS: atom_id res chain seq x y z
N THR A 1 -14.23 19.83 -36.02
CA THR A 1 -13.43 18.67 -36.47
C THR A 1 -12.53 18.26 -35.32
N TYR A 2 -12.13 17.00 -35.24
CA TYR A 2 -11.17 16.54 -34.24
C TYR A 2 -9.88 16.07 -34.91
N ARG A 3 -8.76 16.17 -34.20
CA ARG A 3 -7.51 15.50 -34.54
C ARG A 3 -7.16 14.52 -33.44
N ILE A 4 -6.69 13.36 -33.86
CA ILE A 4 -6.03 12.40 -32.98
C ILE A 4 -4.53 12.53 -33.22
N ALA A 5 -3.78 12.71 -32.14
CA ALA A 5 -2.33 12.64 -32.15
C ALA A 5 -1.89 11.43 -31.34
N VAL A 6 -1.17 10.51 -31.99
CA VAL A 6 -0.64 9.30 -31.35
C VAL A 6 0.87 9.38 -31.36
N ARG A 7 1.48 9.31 -30.19
CA ARG A 7 2.94 9.16 -30.06
C ARG A 7 3.27 7.69 -30.09
N GLU A 8 3.90 7.25 -31.17
CA GLU A 8 4.17 5.82 -31.39
C GLU A 8 5.53 5.57 -32.06
N ASN A 9 6.00 4.33 -31.92
CA ASN A 9 7.10 3.79 -32.68
C ASN A 9 6.68 2.41 -33.24
N GLY A 10 6.71 2.25 -34.56
CA GLY A 10 6.21 1.07 -35.25
C GLY A 10 5.12 1.40 -36.28
N SER A 11 4.29 0.42 -36.59
CA SER A 11 3.20 0.56 -37.56
C SER A 11 1.90 0.15 -36.90
N ILE A 12 0.96 1.08 -36.77
CA ILE A 12 -0.28 0.90 -36.02
C ILE A 12 -1.47 1.22 -36.90
N LYS A 13 -2.50 0.40 -36.79
CA LYS A 13 -3.83 0.67 -37.32
C LYS A 13 -4.70 1.23 -36.21
N ILE A 14 -5.19 2.44 -36.43
CA ILE A 14 -6.19 3.10 -35.59
C ILE A 14 -7.56 2.82 -36.22
N LYS A 15 -8.45 2.17 -35.47
CA LYS A 15 -9.84 1.95 -35.88
C LYS A 15 -10.76 2.75 -34.98
N ILE A 16 -11.65 3.53 -35.58
CA ILE A 16 -12.67 4.33 -34.91
C ILE A 16 -14.00 3.92 -35.50
N ASP A 17 -14.70 3.02 -34.81
CA ASP A 17 -15.89 2.33 -35.32
C ASP A 17 -15.67 1.73 -36.72
N ASN A 18 -16.19 2.37 -37.77
CA ASN A 18 -16.07 1.92 -39.17
C ASN A 18 -14.91 2.57 -39.95
N GLN A 19 -14.23 3.55 -39.37
CA GLN A 19 -13.08 4.23 -40.00
C GLN A 19 -11.77 3.56 -39.57
N SER A 20 -10.82 3.42 -40.49
CA SER A 20 -9.50 2.84 -40.20
C SER A 20 -8.39 3.67 -40.82
N PHE A 21 -7.34 3.93 -40.05
CA PHE A 21 -6.18 4.71 -40.45
C PHE A 21 -4.91 3.93 -40.13
N ASP A 22 -4.00 3.83 -41.09
CA ASP A 22 -2.68 3.26 -40.87
C ASP A 22 -1.69 4.40 -40.60
N ILE A 23 -1.01 4.35 -39.46
CA ILE A 23 0.10 5.25 -39.11
C ILE A 23 1.38 4.45 -38.95
N ASN A 24 2.51 5.09 -39.26
CA ASN A 24 3.83 4.46 -39.18
C ASN A 24 4.88 5.46 -38.74
N SER A 25 5.73 5.08 -37.80
CA SER A 25 6.85 5.87 -37.32
C SER A 25 8.07 4.99 -37.06
N THR A 26 9.26 5.46 -37.45
CA THR A 26 10.54 4.77 -37.22
C THR A 26 11.19 5.14 -35.89
N LYS A 27 10.65 6.14 -35.20
CA LYS A 27 11.09 6.64 -33.89
C LYS A 27 9.86 7.06 -33.09
N LEU A 28 10.00 7.17 -31.76
CA LEU A 28 8.89 7.58 -30.90
C LEU A 28 8.49 9.05 -31.15
N ASP A 29 7.50 9.26 -32.01
CA ASP A 29 7.09 10.59 -32.51
C ASP A 29 5.57 10.67 -32.73
N TYR A 30 5.05 11.88 -32.86
CA TYR A 30 3.63 12.11 -33.04
C TYR A 30 3.19 11.92 -34.49
N ARG A 31 2.12 11.13 -34.66
CA ARG A 31 1.35 10.98 -35.90
C ARG A 31 -0.05 11.52 -35.71
N TYR A 32 -0.54 12.23 -36.73
CA TYR A 32 -1.79 12.96 -36.66
C TYR A 32 -2.80 12.39 -37.65
N VAL A 33 -4.04 12.20 -37.19
CA VAL A 33 -5.18 11.77 -38.00
C VAL A 33 -6.32 12.75 -37.79
N ALA A 34 -6.81 13.35 -38.87
CA ALA A 34 -7.98 14.22 -38.83
C ALA A 34 -9.26 13.38 -38.94
N ILE A 35 -10.23 13.63 -38.06
CA ILE A 35 -11.49 12.89 -38.00
C ILE A 35 -12.68 13.82 -37.78
N TYR A 36 -13.83 13.41 -38.30
CA TYR A 36 -15.11 14.07 -38.07
C TYR A 36 -15.95 13.17 -37.17
N LEU A 37 -16.18 13.63 -35.94
CA LEU A 37 -17.03 12.95 -34.97
C LEU A 37 -18.26 13.82 -34.70
N THR A 38 -19.45 13.25 -34.85
CA THR A 38 -20.70 13.85 -34.36
C THR A 38 -20.90 13.48 -32.88
N ARG A 39 -21.89 14.07 -32.21
CA ARG A 39 -22.17 13.75 -30.81
C ARG A 39 -22.58 12.26 -30.68
N GLY A 40 -21.85 11.50 -29.87
CA GLY A 40 -22.10 10.07 -29.72
C GLY A 40 -21.05 9.36 -28.86
N LYS A 41 -21.15 8.02 -28.80
CA LYS A 41 -20.14 7.15 -28.21
C LYS A 41 -19.36 6.48 -29.33
N TYR A 42 -18.04 6.50 -29.24
CA TYR A 42 -17.14 5.93 -30.24
C TYR A 42 -16.17 4.97 -29.57
N LYS A 43 -15.81 3.89 -30.26
CA LYS A 43 -14.75 2.96 -29.82
C LYS A 43 -13.49 3.22 -30.64
N ILE A 44 -12.39 3.50 -29.95
CA ILE A 44 -11.06 3.62 -30.56
C ILE A 44 -10.26 2.37 -30.23
N GLU A 45 -9.80 1.67 -31.26
CA GLU A 45 -8.94 0.50 -31.14
C GLU A 45 -7.60 0.79 -31.80
N LEU A 46 -6.51 0.59 -31.05
CA LEU A 46 -5.16 0.65 -31.57
C LEU A 46 -4.65 -0.78 -31.70
N THR A 47 -4.30 -1.18 -32.92
CA THR A 47 -3.77 -2.51 -33.18
C THR A 47 -2.48 -2.41 -33.97
N PRO A 48 -1.43 -3.20 -33.66
CA PRO A 48 -0.27 -3.29 -34.52
C PRO A 48 -0.70 -3.67 -35.94
N LYS A 49 -0.01 -3.17 -36.95
CA LYS A 49 -0.26 -3.57 -38.34
C LYS A 49 0.11 -5.04 -38.50
N GLN A 50 -0.87 -5.83 -38.92
CA GLN A 50 -0.77 -7.28 -39.08
C GLN A 50 -0.79 -7.64 -40.57
N GLN A 51 0.00 -8.65 -40.93
CA GLN A 51 -0.12 -9.35 -42.20
C GLN A 51 -1.42 -10.17 -42.23
N LYS A 52 -1.88 -10.51 -43.43
CA LYS A 52 -3.03 -11.42 -43.59
C LYS A 52 -2.67 -12.76 -42.91
N PRO A 53 -3.52 -13.27 -42.00
CA PRO A 53 -3.25 -14.53 -41.33
C PRO A 53 -3.29 -15.70 -42.29
N ILE A 54 -2.35 -16.63 -42.10
CA ILE A 54 -2.39 -17.97 -42.68
C ILE A 54 -3.14 -18.87 -41.69
N LYS A 55 -4.09 -19.66 -42.21
CA LYS A 55 -5.01 -20.45 -41.38
C LYS A 55 -5.13 -21.87 -41.91
N TRP A 56 -5.20 -22.82 -40.99
CA TRP A 56 -5.59 -24.21 -41.26
C TRP A 56 -6.66 -24.60 -40.25
N SER A 57 -7.82 -24.99 -40.76
CA SER A 57 -8.97 -25.45 -39.96
C SER A 57 -9.37 -26.88 -40.30
N PHE A 58 -8.62 -27.50 -41.23
CA PHE A 58 -8.79 -28.88 -41.70
C PHE A 58 -10.21 -29.25 -42.16
N ASN A 59 -11.02 -28.24 -42.50
CA ASN A 59 -12.32 -28.41 -43.15
C ASN A 59 -12.20 -28.74 -44.65
N GLN A 60 -10.99 -28.61 -45.22
CA GLN A 60 -10.68 -28.88 -46.62
C GLN A 60 -9.59 -29.95 -46.73
N SER A 61 -9.70 -30.88 -47.68
CA SER A 61 -8.71 -31.95 -47.89
C SER A 61 -7.31 -31.41 -48.22
N LYS A 62 -7.24 -30.23 -48.83
CA LYS A 62 -5.99 -29.55 -49.15
C LYS A 62 -5.15 -29.25 -47.90
N ASP A 63 -5.78 -28.88 -46.78
CA ASP A 63 -5.08 -28.52 -45.55
C ASP A 63 -4.24 -29.70 -45.03
N ILE A 64 -4.78 -30.92 -45.05
CA ILE A 64 -4.03 -32.11 -44.62
C ILE A 64 -2.94 -32.51 -45.62
N GLU A 65 -3.16 -32.35 -46.92
CA GLU A 65 -2.15 -32.64 -47.94
C GLU A 65 -0.90 -31.76 -47.76
N GLU A 66 -1.07 -30.47 -47.48
CA GLU A 66 0.04 -29.56 -47.21
C GLU A 66 0.89 -30.01 -46.01
N TRP A 67 0.25 -30.50 -44.95
CA TRP A 67 0.94 -30.97 -43.74
C TRP A 67 1.60 -32.34 -43.93
N LYS A 68 0.98 -33.24 -44.72
CA LYS A 68 1.57 -34.54 -45.07
C LYS A 68 2.82 -34.42 -45.92
N ASN A 69 2.87 -33.46 -46.83
CA ASN A 69 4.04 -33.25 -47.70
C ASN A 69 5.30 -32.84 -46.93
N VAL A 70 5.16 -32.31 -45.72
CA VAL A 70 6.27 -31.81 -44.88
C VAL A 70 6.45 -32.60 -43.58
N THR A 71 5.57 -33.56 -43.30
CA THR A 71 5.61 -34.42 -42.13
C THR A 71 5.97 -35.84 -42.54
N THR A 72 7.06 -36.39 -41.99
CA THR A 72 7.51 -37.74 -42.32
C THR A 72 6.61 -38.80 -41.68
N GLU A 73 5.76 -39.44 -42.47
CA GLU A 73 4.99 -40.62 -42.07
C GLU A 73 5.86 -41.90 -42.12
N SER A 74 5.46 -42.93 -41.38
CA SER A 74 6.06 -44.27 -41.42
C SER A 74 4.98 -45.34 -41.24
N ASP A 75 5.34 -46.62 -41.19
CA ASP A 75 4.37 -47.69 -40.94
C ASP A 75 3.77 -47.61 -39.53
N VAL A 76 4.51 -47.04 -38.58
CA VAL A 76 4.10 -46.92 -37.18
C VAL A 76 3.53 -45.54 -36.85
N TYR A 77 3.60 -44.56 -37.75
CA TYR A 77 3.18 -43.17 -37.50
C TYR A 77 2.48 -42.58 -38.73
N LYS A 78 1.21 -42.19 -38.57
CA LYS A 78 0.37 -41.68 -39.67
C LYS A 78 -0.38 -40.41 -39.30
N LEU A 79 -0.58 -39.54 -40.30
CA LEU A 79 -1.45 -38.37 -40.23
C LEU A 79 -2.77 -38.67 -40.96
N ARG A 80 -3.88 -38.32 -40.33
CA ARG A 80 -5.23 -38.53 -40.86
C ARG A 80 -6.12 -37.34 -40.54
N LEU A 81 -7.20 -37.21 -41.29
CA LEU A 81 -8.26 -36.27 -40.96
C LEU A 81 -9.30 -37.01 -40.12
N ASN A 82 -9.63 -36.46 -38.96
CA ASN A 82 -10.63 -37.02 -38.05
C ASN A 82 -11.53 -35.89 -37.54
N ASN A 83 -12.83 -35.95 -37.86
CA ASN A 83 -13.82 -34.94 -37.47
C ASN A 83 -13.37 -33.49 -37.74
N ASN A 84 -12.82 -33.24 -38.93
CA ASN A 84 -12.28 -31.95 -39.37
C ASN A 84 -11.10 -31.42 -38.54
N SER A 85 -10.37 -32.29 -37.84
CA SER A 85 -9.09 -31.95 -37.21
C SER A 85 -7.97 -32.85 -37.73
N LEU A 86 -6.74 -32.36 -37.70
CA LEU A 86 -5.57 -33.17 -38.05
C LEU A 86 -5.23 -34.11 -36.89
N GLU A 87 -5.31 -35.41 -37.12
CA GLU A 87 -4.96 -36.46 -36.18
C GLU A 87 -3.61 -37.08 -36.55
N ALA A 88 -2.69 -37.13 -35.59
CA ALA A 88 -1.44 -37.86 -35.69
C ALA A 88 -1.49 -39.07 -34.76
N THR A 89 -1.36 -40.27 -35.33
CA THR A 89 -1.48 -41.54 -34.60
C THR A 89 -0.16 -42.29 -34.66
N LEU A 90 0.37 -42.66 -33.50
CA LEU A 90 1.53 -43.53 -33.32
C LEU A 90 1.06 -44.91 -32.84
N TYR A 91 1.30 -45.93 -33.66
CA TYR A 91 0.85 -47.31 -33.44
C TYR A 91 1.89 -48.20 -32.74
N ASN A 92 3.17 -47.81 -32.74
CA ASN A 92 4.23 -48.54 -32.05
C ASN A 92 5.25 -47.60 -31.39
N SER A 93 5.76 -48.01 -30.23
CA SER A 93 6.81 -47.28 -29.52
C SER A 93 8.15 -47.52 -30.21
N THR A 94 8.81 -46.43 -30.61
CA THR A 94 10.08 -46.50 -31.36
C THR A 94 11.01 -45.40 -30.90
N TRP A 95 12.31 -45.64 -31.08
CA TRP A 95 13.32 -44.60 -30.88
C TRP A 95 13.11 -43.44 -31.88
N GLY A 96 13.51 -42.23 -31.45
CA GLY A 96 13.35 -40.99 -32.21
C GLY A 96 11.99 -40.32 -32.01
N TRP A 97 12.01 -38.99 -31.86
CA TRP A 97 10.80 -38.19 -31.73
C TRP A 97 10.00 -38.18 -33.04
N LYS A 98 8.68 -38.28 -32.92
CA LYS A 98 7.76 -38.06 -34.03
C LYS A 98 7.34 -36.60 -34.04
N THR A 99 7.23 -36.02 -35.23
CA THR A 99 6.87 -34.61 -35.37
C THR A 99 5.62 -34.44 -36.23
N ILE A 100 4.81 -33.44 -35.88
CA ILE A 100 3.75 -32.91 -36.73
C ILE A 100 4.24 -31.54 -37.17
N ASN A 101 4.46 -31.36 -38.47
CA ASN A 101 5.11 -30.19 -39.01
C ASN A 101 4.12 -29.35 -39.82
N SER A 102 4.03 -28.05 -39.54
CA SER A 102 3.31 -27.13 -40.42
C SER A 102 4.06 -26.96 -41.75
N PRO A 103 3.41 -26.45 -42.81
CA PRO A 103 4.12 -25.91 -43.97
C PRO A 103 5.12 -24.81 -43.57
N LEU A 104 6.13 -24.58 -44.42
CA LEU A 104 7.09 -23.49 -44.23
C LEU A 104 6.42 -22.14 -44.43
N ILE A 105 6.59 -21.25 -43.46
CA ILE A 105 5.98 -19.92 -43.46
C ILE A 105 7.05 -18.88 -43.73
N PRO A 106 6.90 -18.03 -44.76
CA PRO A 106 7.87 -16.96 -45.03
C PRO A 106 7.87 -15.94 -43.90
N VAL A 107 9.05 -15.50 -43.48
CA VAL A 107 9.21 -14.53 -42.40
C VAL A 107 9.87 -13.23 -42.86
N ASN A 108 9.56 -12.15 -42.14
CA ASN A 108 10.24 -10.87 -42.19
C ASN A 108 10.91 -10.65 -40.83
N GLN A 109 12.21 -10.38 -40.83
CA GLN A 109 13.04 -10.28 -39.63
C GLN A 109 12.70 -9.09 -38.75
N SER A 110 12.07 -8.07 -39.31
CA SER A 110 11.58 -6.90 -38.56
C SER A 110 10.25 -7.16 -37.84
N MET A 111 9.58 -8.29 -38.11
CA MET A 111 8.27 -8.63 -37.58
C MET A 111 8.33 -9.70 -36.50
N GLU A 112 7.33 -9.70 -35.65
CA GLU A 112 7.03 -10.80 -34.73
C GLU A 112 5.81 -11.57 -35.23
N TYR A 113 5.72 -12.84 -34.88
CA TYR A 113 4.68 -13.73 -35.37
C TYR A 113 3.86 -14.28 -34.22
N ALA A 114 2.57 -13.99 -34.23
CA ALA A 114 1.62 -14.59 -33.30
C ALA A 114 1.14 -15.92 -33.89
N TRP A 115 1.30 -16.99 -33.10
CA TRP A 115 0.82 -18.32 -33.40
C TRP A 115 -0.31 -18.68 -32.45
N LYS A 116 -1.38 -19.26 -32.98
CA LYS A 116 -2.53 -19.77 -32.23
C LYS A 116 -2.95 -21.10 -32.80
N PHE A 117 -3.28 -22.05 -31.94
CA PHE A 117 -3.82 -23.35 -32.37
C PHE A 117 -4.46 -24.09 -31.19
N LYS A 118 -5.29 -25.07 -31.51
CA LYS A 118 -5.87 -26.01 -30.56
C LYS A 118 -5.14 -27.34 -30.62
N ILE A 119 -4.94 -27.97 -29.47
CA ILE A 119 -4.33 -29.30 -29.41
C ILE A 119 -4.97 -30.18 -28.34
N LYS A 120 -5.12 -31.47 -28.64
CA LYS A 120 -5.64 -32.52 -27.75
C LYS A 120 -4.74 -33.75 -27.84
N GLY A 121 -4.65 -34.53 -26.77
CA GLY A 121 -3.84 -35.75 -26.74
C GLY A 121 -4.56 -36.90 -26.04
N LYS A 122 -4.40 -38.13 -26.54
CA LYS A 122 -4.86 -39.36 -25.90
C LYS A 122 -3.72 -40.35 -25.85
N ASN A 123 -3.42 -40.83 -24.64
CA ASN A 123 -2.23 -41.63 -24.34
C ASN A 123 -0.93 -40.99 -24.87
N SER A 124 -0.91 -39.69 -25.10
CA SER A 124 0.22 -39.01 -25.71
C SER A 124 1.44 -39.02 -24.77
N HIS A 125 2.64 -38.94 -25.33
CA HIS A 125 3.86 -38.90 -24.50
C HIS A 125 4.72 -37.68 -24.79
N ALA A 126 4.99 -36.92 -23.72
CA ALA A 126 5.91 -35.79 -23.68
C ALA A 126 5.73 -34.81 -24.86
N VAL A 127 4.48 -34.43 -25.14
CA VAL A 127 4.12 -33.52 -26.23
C VAL A 127 4.69 -32.15 -25.95
N HIS A 128 5.44 -31.59 -26.89
CA HIS A 128 6.00 -30.24 -26.80
C HIS A 128 6.09 -29.57 -28.16
N ALA A 129 6.07 -28.24 -28.19
CA ALA A 129 6.22 -27.47 -29.43
C ALA A 129 7.63 -26.88 -29.57
N LYS A 130 8.07 -26.78 -30.81
CA LYS A 130 9.25 -26.03 -31.23
C LYS A 130 8.93 -25.19 -32.45
N ILE A 131 9.68 -24.11 -32.64
CA ILE A 131 9.75 -23.39 -33.91
C ILE A 131 11.11 -23.63 -34.52
N ALA A 132 11.12 -24.25 -35.70
CA ALA A 132 12.31 -24.41 -36.50
C ALA A 132 12.44 -23.24 -37.48
N GLU A 133 13.64 -22.69 -37.57
CA GLU A 133 14.01 -21.60 -38.48
C GLU A 133 14.84 -22.15 -39.63
N TYR A 134 14.57 -21.67 -40.84
CA TYR A 134 15.17 -22.17 -42.07
C TYR A 134 15.79 -21.06 -42.90
N THR A 135 16.89 -21.38 -43.56
CA THR A 135 17.51 -20.52 -44.57
C THR A 135 16.65 -20.46 -45.84
N LYS A 136 17.00 -19.56 -46.76
CA LYS A 136 16.36 -19.46 -48.08
C LYS A 136 16.38 -20.78 -48.87
N ASP A 137 17.44 -21.57 -48.69
CA ASP A 137 17.63 -22.87 -49.36
C ASP A 137 16.94 -24.03 -48.62
N GLY A 138 16.18 -23.76 -47.56
CA GLY A 138 15.47 -24.78 -46.78
C GLY A 138 16.35 -25.58 -45.81
N LYS A 139 17.55 -25.08 -45.47
CA LYS A 139 18.39 -25.70 -44.43
C LYS A 139 17.97 -25.20 -43.05
N ILE A 140 17.88 -26.10 -42.08
CA ILE A 140 17.56 -25.72 -40.70
C ILE A 140 18.71 -24.88 -40.11
N ILE A 141 18.36 -23.78 -39.45
CA ILE A 141 19.28 -22.90 -38.74
C ILE A 141 19.29 -23.28 -37.27
N THR A 142 18.11 -23.27 -36.66
CA THR A 142 17.91 -23.58 -35.24
C THR A 142 16.48 -24.07 -35.01
N SER A 143 16.25 -24.68 -33.85
CA SER A 143 14.92 -25.11 -33.39
C SER A 143 14.74 -24.71 -31.94
N THR A 144 13.92 -23.67 -31.71
CA THR A 144 13.67 -23.11 -30.38
C THR A 144 12.48 -23.83 -29.73
N ARG A 145 12.70 -24.42 -28.56
CA ARG A 145 11.63 -25.09 -27.78
C ARG A 145 10.74 -24.04 -27.11
N LEU A 146 9.43 -24.14 -27.34
CA LEU A 146 8.43 -23.22 -26.77
C LEU A 146 7.92 -23.65 -25.40
N GLY A 147 7.99 -24.94 -25.09
CA GLY A 147 7.56 -25.49 -23.80
C GLY A 147 6.89 -26.86 -23.94
N SER A 148 6.62 -27.48 -22.80
CA SER A 148 5.82 -28.72 -22.73
C SER A 148 4.34 -28.41 -22.89
N ILE A 149 3.61 -29.24 -23.63
CA ILE A 149 2.16 -29.12 -23.87
C ILE A 149 1.37 -30.10 -22.99
N GLY A 150 1.84 -31.35 -22.89
CA GLY A 150 1.15 -32.37 -22.12
C GLY A 150 1.77 -33.76 -22.21
N ASP A 151 1.37 -34.61 -21.28
CA ASP A 151 1.72 -36.03 -21.21
C ASP A 151 0.48 -36.82 -20.74
N GLY A 152 0.27 -38.01 -21.27
CA GLY A 152 -0.95 -38.80 -21.09
C GLY A 152 -2.12 -38.30 -21.94
N SER A 153 -3.33 -38.42 -21.40
CA SER A 153 -4.56 -37.95 -22.06
C SER A 153 -4.96 -36.59 -21.53
N PHE A 154 -5.21 -35.64 -22.42
CA PHE A 154 -5.68 -34.31 -22.10
C PHE A 154 -6.66 -33.83 -23.16
N ASP A 155 -7.69 -33.10 -22.73
CA ASP A 155 -8.68 -32.53 -23.63
C ASP A 155 -8.15 -31.29 -24.36
N TRP A 156 -8.93 -30.77 -25.30
CA TRP A 156 -8.58 -29.61 -26.12
C TRP A 156 -8.04 -28.42 -25.30
N LYS A 157 -6.84 -27.96 -25.66
CA LYS A 157 -6.19 -26.76 -25.13
C LYS A 157 -6.00 -25.74 -26.23
N ASN A 158 -6.33 -24.48 -25.94
CA ASN A 158 -5.99 -23.35 -26.81
C ASN A 158 -4.59 -22.86 -26.44
N LEU A 159 -3.66 -22.88 -27.40
CA LEU A 159 -2.30 -22.39 -27.23
C LEU A 159 -2.09 -21.14 -28.07
N SER A 160 -1.39 -20.17 -27.50
CA SER A 160 -0.97 -18.94 -28.18
C SER A 160 0.44 -18.57 -27.73
N PHE A 161 1.30 -18.21 -28.67
CA PHE A 161 2.64 -17.68 -28.37
C PHE A 161 3.09 -16.71 -29.46
N ASN A 162 4.00 -15.81 -29.11
CA ASN A 162 4.65 -14.93 -30.06
C ASN A 162 6.08 -15.41 -30.31
N PHE A 163 6.54 -15.33 -31.55
CA PHE A 163 7.88 -15.73 -31.94
C PHE A 163 8.52 -14.65 -32.81
N LYS A 164 9.73 -14.24 -32.45
CA LYS A 164 10.57 -13.36 -33.26
C LYS A 164 11.70 -14.18 -33.88
N PRO A 165 11.93 -14.10 -35.20
CA PRO A 165 13.07 -14.77 -35.83
C PRO A 165 14.37 -14.43 -35.10
N THR A 166 15.22 -15.44 -34.86
CA THR A 166 16.43 -15.27 -34.04
C THR A 166 17.67 -14.94 -34.86
N SER A 167 17.63 -15.20 -36.17
CA SER A 167 18.75 -14.98 -37.09
C SER A 167 18.35 -14.09 -38.28
N GLU A 168 19.30 -13.25 -38.72
CA GLU A 168 19.20 -12.49 -39.97
C GLU A 168 19.26 -13.38 -41.23
N ASN A 169 19.47 -14.68 -41.08
CA ASN A 169 19.41 -15.64 -42.18
C ASN A 169 18.12 -16.46 -42.19
N THR A 170 17.17 -16.19 -41.29
CA THR A 170 15.86 -16.86 -41.27
C THR A 170 14.98 -16.29 -42.37
N TYR A 171 14.59 -17.15 -43.33
CA TYR A 171 13.65 -16.84 -44.41
C TYR A 171 12.32 -17.57 -44.22
N TYR A 172 12.34 -18.73 -43.57
CA TYR A 172 11.13 -19.47 -43.24
C TYR A 172 11.14 -19.94 -41.80
N MET A 173 9.96 -20.14 -41.24
CA MET A 173 9.77 -20.80 -39.95
C MET A 173 8.73 -21.93 -40.05
N GLN A 174 8.81 -22.88 -39.14
CA GLN A 174 7.91 -24.04 -39.08
C GLN A 174 7.52 -24.36 -37.65
N LEU A 175 6.22 -24.53 -37.40
CA LEU A 175 5.73 -25.11 -36.16
C LEU A 175 5.94 -26.62 -36.20
N GLN A 176 6.62 -27.13 -35.19
CA GLN A 176 6.87 -28.56 -35.03
C GLN A 176 6.34 -29.02 -33.67
N ILE A 177 5.40 -29.95 -33.68
CA ILE A 177 4.90 -30.62 -32.46
C ILE A 177 5.60 -31.96 -32.32
N TRP A 178 6.40 -32.11 -31.27
CA TRP A 178 7.24 -33.27 -31.00
C TRP A 178 6.57 -34.17 -29.95
N HIS A 179 6.53 -35.48 -30.20
CA HIS A 179 5.96 -36.46 -29.27
C HIS A 179 6.51 -37.89 -29.45
N GLY A 180 6.20 -38.77 -28.50
CA GLY A 180 6.19 -40.22 -28.73
C GLY A 180 7.55 -40.93 -28.81
N HIS A 181 8.65 -40.28 -28.42
CA HIS A 181 9.96 -40.93 -28.30
C HIS A 181 9.93 -41.99 -27.20
N GLU A 182 10.14 -43.26 -27.55
CA GLU A 182 10.17 -44.39 -26.62
C GLU A 182 9.03 -44.35 -25.59
N THR A 183 7.82 -44.07 -26.09
CA THR A 183 6.64 -43.87 -25.25
C THR A 183 6.35 -45.09 -24.36
N PRO A 184 6.20 -44.91 -23.04
CA PRO A 184 5.70 -45.95 -22.13
C PRO A 184 4.16 -45.94 -22.05
N LYS A 185 3.48 -45.09 -22.82
CA LYS A 185 2.02 -44.92 -22.77
C LYS A 185 1.30 -45.95 -23.64
N PRO A 186 0.03 -46.30 -23.32
CA PRO A 186 -0.74 -47.24 -24.14
C PRO A 186 -0.86 -46.80 -25.60
N LEU A 187 -0.73 -47.75 -26.52
CA LEU A 187 -0.88 -47.49 -27.96
C LEU A 187 -2.33 -47.74 -28.42
N PRO A 188 -2.83 -46.98 -29.42
CA PRO A 188 -2.13 -45.89 -30.10
C PRO A 188 -1.99 -44.63 -29.23
N ASN A 189 -0.91 -43.87 -29.43
CA ASN A 189 -0.81 -42.49 -28.95
C ASN A 189 -1.39 -41.57 -30.03
N GLU A 190 -2.36 -40.74 -29.67
CA GLU A 190 -3.11 -39.90 -30.60
C GLU A 190 -2.97 -38.43 -30.20
N ILE A 191 -2.72 -37.56 -31.18
CA ILE A 191 -2.67 -36.11 -31.01
C ILE A 191 -3.56 -35.48 -32.08
N TRP A 192 -4.46 -34.59 -31.67
CA TRP A 192 -5.27 -33.79 -32.59
C TRP A 192 -4.82 -32.33 -32.54
N ILE A 193 -4.73 -31.69 -33.70
CA ILE A 193 -4.45 -30.27 -33.85
C ILE A 193 -5.54 -29.64 -34.73
N ASP A 194 -5.98 -28.44 -34.37
CA ASP A 194 -6.98 -27.71 -35.13
C ASP A 194 -6.86 -26.19 -34.96
N ASP A 195 -7.60 -25.43 -35.77
CA ASP A 195 -7.70 -23.96 -35.74
C ASP A 195 -6.34 -23.26 -35.66
N ILE A 196 -5.39 -23.67 -36.50
CA ILE A 196 -4.08 -23.02 -36.57
C ILE A 196 -4.25 -21.67 -37.26
N GLU A 197 -3.77 -20.62 -36.61
CA GLU A 197 -3.68 -19.27 -37.15
C GLU A 197 -2.29 -18.69 -36.86
N VAL A 198 -1.68 -18.11 -37.88
CA VAL A 198 -0.40 -17.42 -37.76
C VAL A 198 -0.38 -16.15 -38.60
N TYR A 199 0.11 -15.07 -38.01
CA TYR A 199 0.27 -13.78 -38.69
C TYR A 199 1.46 -13.01 -38.16
N GLY A 200 2.19 -12.38 -39.06
CA GLY A 200 3.24 -11.43 -38.73
C GLY A 200 2.66 -10.08 -38.33
N TYR A 201 3.23 -9.42 -37.34
CA TYR A 201 2.91 -8.06 -36.94
C TYR A 201 4.19 -7.27 -36.66
N SER A 202 4.17 -5.98 -36.95
CA SER A 202 5.27 -5.10 -36.57
C SER A 202 5.18 -4.80 -35.08
N PRO A 203 6.18 -5.15 -34.25
CA PRO A 203 6.19 -4.76 -32.85
C PRO A 203 6.12 -3.24 -32.79
N SER A 204 5.11 -2.72 -32.08
CA SER A 204 4.81 -1.29 -32.03
C SER A 204 4.53 -0.87 -30.61
N THR A 205 5.04 0.30 -30.21
CA THR A 205 4.81 0.89 -28.89
C THR A 205 3.97 2.15 -29.02
N VAL A 206 3.02 2.33 -28.12
CA VAL A 206 2.20 3.54 -27.99
C VAL A 206 2.53 4.15 -26.64
N ASP A 207 2.88 5.43 -26.64
CA ASP A 207 3.15 6.20 -25.43
C ASP A 207 1.90 6.97 -25.01
N VAL A 208 1.43 7.88 -25.87
CA VAL A 208 0.28 8.74 -25.55
C VAL A 208 -0.65 8.89 -26.76
N LEU A 209 -1.96 8.93 -26.48
CA LEU A 209 -3.00 9.30 -27.44
C LEU A 209 -3.72 10.56 -26.95
N TRP A 210 -3.71 11.60 -27.78
CA TRP A 210 -4.45 12.83 -27.58
C TRP A 210 -5.59 12.94 -28.58
N ILE A 211 -6.71 13.49 -28.13
CA ILE A 211 -7.83 13.87 -28.98
C ILE A 211 -8.15 15.32 -28.66
N PHE A 212 -8.16 16.17 -29.67
CA PHE A 212 -8.45 17.59 -29.49
C PHE A 212 -9.30 18.11 -30.65
N SER A 213 -10.14 19.10 -30.34
CA SER A 213 -10.94 19.81 -31.35
C SER A 213 -10.05 20.80 -32.09
N THR A 214 -10.20 20.89 -33.41
CA THR A 214 -9.55 21.90 -34.24
C THR A 214 -10.56 22.80 -34.92
N THR A 215 -10.18 24.06 -35.10
CA THR A 215 -10.98 25.04 -35.87
C THR A 215 -10.70 24.89 -37.36
N ASN A 216 -11.75 24.66 -38.16
CA ASN A 216 -11.72 24.71 -39.63
C ASN A 216 -10.67 23.85 -40.35
N GLY A 217 -10.38 22.64 -39.86
CA GLY A 217 -9.52 21.69 -40.58
C GLY A 217 -8.04 22.10 -40.67
N SER A 218 -7.61 23.04 -39.80
CA SER A 218 -6.22 23.45 -39.67
C SER A 218 -5.30 22.26 -39.38
N ASN A 219 -4.05 22.34 -39.87
CA ASN A 219 -2.98 21.38 -39.64
C ASN A 219 -2.29 21.52 -38.28
N GLU A 220 -3.06 21.94 -37.27
CA GLU A 220 -2.60 22.14 -35.89
C GLU A 220 -1.98 20.86 -35.33
N LYS A 221 -0.79 21.03 -34.75
CA LYS A 221 -0.07 20.02 -34.00
C LYS A 221 -0.30 20.23 -32.50
N ILE A 222 0.17 19.27 -31.69
CA ILE A 222 0.10 19.35 -30.24
C ILE A 222 0.76 20.63 -29.73
N GLU A 223 1.91 21.00 -30.29
CA GLU A 223 2.68 22.17 -29.85
C GLU A 223 1.88 23.47 -30.03
N ASP A 224 1.09 23.57 -31.10
CA ASP A 224 0.27 24.75 -31.42
C ASP A 224 -0.89 24.96 -30.44
N ILE A 225 -1.37 23.89 -29.78
CA ILE A 225 -2.44 23.94 -28.78
C ILE A 225 -1.90 24.38 -27.42
N PHE A 226 -0.66 24.00 -27.13
CA PHE A 226 0.01 24.33 -25.86
C PHE A 226 0.81 25.63 -25.93
N GLU A 227 0.88 26.27 -27.10
CA GLU A 227 1.49 27.59 -27.24
C GLU A 227 0.66 28.63 -26.47
N SER A 228 1.21 29.08 -25.34
CA SER A 228 0.60 30.12 -24.51
C SER A 228 0.66 31.46 -25.25
N ARG A 229 -0.43 31.81 -25.92
CA ARG A 229 -0.53 33.09 -26.65
C ARG A 229 -0.60 34.31 -25.73
N GLU A 230 -1.07 34.16 -24.49
CA GLU A 230 -1.12 35.21 -23.46
C GLU A 230 -1.01 34.59 -22.06
N SER A 231 0.01 34.97 -21.28
CA SER A 231 0.14 34.55 -19.88
C SER A 231 -0.50 35.57 -18.95
N THR A 232 -1.30 35.13 -17.98
CA THR A 232 -1.70 36.00 -16.86
C THR A 232 -0.49 36.23 -15.97
N GLU A 233 -0.14 37.49 -15.69
CA GLU A 233 1.00 37.81 -14.85
C GLU A 233 0.71 37.50 -13.38
N VAL A 234 1.53 36.63 -12.79
CA VAL A 234 1.61 36.46 -11.34
C VAL A 234 2.42 37.63 -10.79
N LEU A 235 1.75 38.61 -10.21
CA LEU A 235 2.42 39.81 -9.70
C LEU A 235 3.29 39.55 -8.47
N ASN A 236 2.78 38.72 -7.56
CA ASN A 236 3.48 38.40 -6.32
C ASN A 236 2.98 37.09 -5.73
N TYR A 237 3.91 36.30 -5.20
CA TYR A 237 3.61 35.14 -4.37
C TYR A 237 4.39 35.24 -3.07
N GLU A 238 3.76 34.86 -1.97
CA GLU A 238 4.36 34.84 -0.65
C GLU A 238 4.28 33.42 -0.11
N ARG A 239 5.43 32.85 0.23
CA ARG A 239 5.50 31.62 1.03
C ARG A 239 5.34 32.01 2.50
N VAL A 240 4.14 31.85 3.03
CA VAL A 240 3.85 32.13 4.44
C VAL A 240 4.54 31.10 5.33
N ASP A 241 4.46 29.82 4.94
CA ASP A 241 5.13 28.70 5.60
C ASP A 241 5.29 27.51 4.61
N PRO A 242 5.97 26.41 4.97
CA PRO A 242 6.16 25.28 4.06
C PRO A 242 4.87 24.59 3.56
N THR A 243 3.75 24.81 4.22
CA THR A 243 2.44 24.21 3.92
C THR A 243 1.42 25.22 3.40
N ARG A 244 1.80 26.50 3.25
CA ARG A 244 0.90 27.59 2.89
C ARG A 244 1.57 28.65 2.03
N TYR A 245 1.00 28.87 0.85
CA TYR A 245 1.43 29.88 -0.10
C TYR A 245 0.25 30.77 -0.47
N VAL A 246 0.47 32.07 -0.57
CA VAL A 246 -0.55 33.05 -0.96
C VAL A 246 -0.08 33.75 -2.23
N ILE A 247 -0.89 33.66 -3.27
CA ILE A 247 -0.61 34.20 -4.60
C ILE A 247 -1.65 35.27 -4.90
N LYS A 248 -1.21 36.44 -5.34
CA LYS A 248 -2.10 37.52 -5.81
C LYS A 248 -2.04 37.60 -7.32
N ILE A 249 -3.20 37.46 -7.95
CA ILE A 249 -3.38 37.49 -9.40
C ILE A 249 -4.25 38.70 -9.71
N ILE A 250 -3.78 39.58 -10.61
CA ILE A 250 -4.54 40.75 -11.06
C ILE A 250 -4.92 40.53 -12.52
N ASN A 251 -6.17 40.88 -12.84
CA ASN A 251 -6.70 40.93 -14.19
C ASN A 251 -6.55 39.61 -14.97
N ALA A 252 -6.95 38.49 -14.35
CA ALA A 252 -7.10 37.22 -15.06
C ALA A 252 -8.21 37.35 -16.11
N THR A 253 -7.86 37.39 -17.41
CA THR A 253 -8.83 37.61 -18.49
C THR A 253 -9.52 36.33 -18.97
N ARG A 254 -8.95 35.17 -18.65
CA ARG A 254 -9.40 33.84 -19.09
C ARG A 254 -9.07 32.78 -18.03
N PRO A 255 -9.76 31.62 -18.01
CA PRO A 255 -9.35 30.46 -17.22
C PRO A 255 -7.91 30.08 -17.49
N PHE A 256 -7.19 29.64 -16.45
CA PHE A 256 -5.76 29.36 -16.54
C PHE A 256 -5.32 28.19 -15.66
N MET A 257 -4.15 27.65 -16.00
CA MET A 257 -3.49 26.61 -15.23
C MET A 257 -2.41 27.24 -14.36
N LEU A 258 -2.56 27.17 -13.03
CA LEU A 258 -1.53 27.58 -12.10
C LEU A 258 -0.57 26.41 -11.87
N SER A 259 0.69 26.56 -12.29
CA SER A 259 1.74 25.58 -11.99
C SER A 259 2.36 25.86 -10.63
N PHE A 260 2.58 24.80 -9.85
CA PHE A 260 3.22 24.87 -8.55
C PHE A 260 4.41 23.91 -8.52
N ALA A 261 5.62 24.48 -8.56
CA ALA A 261 6.89 23.78 -8.74
C ALA A 261 7.38 23.01 -7.50
N GLU A 262 6.45 22.42 -6.75
CA GLU A 262 6.71 21.39 -5.74
C GLU A 262 6.35 20.02 -6.33
N GLY A 263 6.97 18.95 -5.82
CA GLY A 263 6.65 17.58 -6.22
C GLY A 263 5.17 17.26 -6.06
N TYR A 264 4.58 16.61 -7.06
CA TYR A 264 3.14 16.31 -7.08
C TYR A 264 2.70 15.54 -5.83
N ASP A 265 1.70 16.07 -5.14
CA ASP A 265 0.98 15.39 -4.07
C ASP A 265 -0.51 15.75 -4.17
N PRO A 266 -1.42 14.76 -4.29
CA PRO A 266 -2.86 14.99 -4.41
C PRO A 266 -3.48 15.71 -3.20
N LEU A 267 -2.76 15.82 -2.08
CA LEU A 267 -3.21 16.47 -0.85
C LEU A 267 -3.00 17.99 -0.84
N TRP A 268 -2.35 18.56 -1.87
CA TRP A 268 -2.35 20.00 -2.10
C TRP A 268 -3.71 20.49 -2.63
N GLU A 269 -4.21 21.58 -2.04
CA GLU A 269 -5.47 22.25 -2.41
C GLU A 269 -5.20 23.74 -2.67
N ALA A 270 -5.72 24.27 -3.77
CA ALA A 270 -5.80 25.71 -4.01
C ALA A 270 -7.19 26.22 -3.59
N ARG A 271 -7.22 27.26 -2.77
CA ARG A 271 -8.42 27.97 -2.31
C ARG A 271 -8.47 29.32 -3.01
N ILE A 272 -9.48 29.52 -3.86
CA ILE A 272 -9.59 30.70 -4.72
C ILE A 272 -10.53 31.69 -4.07
N TYR A 273 -10.05 32.90 -3.84
CA TYR A 273 -10.82 34.00 -3.27
C TYR A 273 -11.00 35.11 -4.32
N SER A 274 -12.25 35.52 -4.55
CA SER A 274 -12.62 36.70 -5.35
C SER A 274 -13.32 37.71 -4.44
N GLU A 275 -12.90 38.96 -4.49
CA GLU A 275 -13.40 40.03 -3.60
C GLU A 275 -13.36 39.65 -2.10
N GLY A 276 -12.38 38.83 -1.70
CA GLY A 276 -12.20 38.35 -0.33
C GLY A 276 -13.12 37.20 0.11
N LYS A 277 -13.99 36.69 -0.76
CA LYS A 277 -14.83 35.51 -0.50
C LYS A 277 -14.27 34.27 -1.18
N LEU A 278 -14.28 33.13 -0.49
CA LEU A 278 -13.91 31.85 -1.06
C LEU A 278 -14.94 31.45 -2.13
N VAL A 279 -14.49 31.31 -3.38
CA VAL A 279 -15.33 30.94 -4.53
C VAL A 279 -15.20 29.45 -4.83
N GLU A 280 -13.97 28.96 -4.89
CA GLU A 280 -13.69 27.59 -5.34
C GLU A 280 -12.53 26.96 -4.56
N LYS A 281 -12.56 25.64 -4.45
CA LYS A 281 -11.45 24.81 -3.97
C LYS A 281 -11.06 23.82 -5.07
N VAL A 282 -9.82 23.91 -5.52
CA VAL A 282 -9.29 23.09 -6.62
C VAL A 282 -8.23 22.14 -6.08
N ARG A 283 -8.37 20.85 -6.38
CA ARG A 283 -7.37 19.84 -6.03
C ARG A 283 -6.21 19.87 -7.01
N SER A 284 -5.04 19.45 -6.55
CA SER A 284 -3.89 19.32 -7.44
C SER A 284 -4.09 18.23 -8.49
N ILE A 285 -3.73 18.55 -9.73
CA ILE A 285 -3.57 17.60 -10.83
C ILE A 285 -2.09 17.52 -11.24
N PRO A 286 -1.59 16.36 -11.66
CA PRO A 286 -0.19 16.21 -12.05
C PRO A 286 0.08 16.97 -13.34
N LEU A 287 0.92 18.00 -13.26
CA LEU A 287 1.37 18.80 -14.39
C LEU A 287 2.78 18.36 -14.77
N TYR A 288 3.01 18.14 -16.08
CA TYR A 288 4.22 17.51 -16.61
C TYR A 288 4.57 16.17 -15.95
N SER A 289 3.58 15.47 -15.41
CA SER A 289 3.72 14.21 -14.66
C SER A 289 4.52 14.28 -13.35
N VAL A 290 5.00 15.45 -12.93
CA VAL A 290 5.93 15.56 -11.78
C VAL A 290 5.60 16.68 -10.78
N ILE A 291 4.93 17.74 -11.21
CA ILE A 291 4.63 18.89 -10.36
C ILE A 291 3.12 19.08 -10.17
N ASN A 292 2.75 19.91 -9.22
CA ASN A 292 1.36 20.22 -8.93
C ASN A 292 0.81 21.26 -9.93
N GLY A 293 -0.42 21.06 -10.37
CA GLY A 293 -1.16 22.01 -11.20
C GLY A 293 -2.57 22.25 -10.63
N PHE A 294 -3.08 23.47 -10.79
CA PHE A 294 -4.44 23.83 -10.38
C PHE A 294 -5.15 24.55 -11.54
N TRP A 295 -6.23 23.94 -12.03
CA TRP A 295 -7.07 24.57 -13.05
C TRP A 295 -8.04 25.56 -12.40
N ILE A 296 -7.88 26.84 -12.71
CA ILE A 296 -8.69 27.93 -12.14
C ILE A 296 -9.61 28.47 -13.23
N ASN A 297 -10.92 28.35 -13.03
CA ASN A 297 -11.92 28.81 -13.99
C ASN A 297 -12.39 30.26 -13.74
N GLU A 298 -11.98 30.85 -12.62
CA GLU A 298 -12.33 32.21 -12.23
C GLU A 298 -11.48 33.27 -12.95
N THR A 299 -12.08 34.45 -13.18
CA THR A 299 -11.44 35.60 -13.86
C THR A 299 -11.47 36.84 -12.96
N GLY A 300 -10.70 37.88 -13.33
CA GLY A 300 -10.58 39.12 -12.57
C GLY A 300 -9.42 39.11 -11.56
N ASN A 301 -9.61 39.80 -10.43
CA ASN A 301 -8.61 39.90 -9.37
C ASN A 301 -8.82 38.80 -8.33
N LEU A 302 -7.87 37.88 -8.24
CA LEU A 302 -7.97 36.68 -7.42
C LEU A 302 -6.85 36.63 -6.37
N THR A 303 -7.18 36.12 -5.19
CA THR A 303 -6.18 35.67 -4.23
C THR A 303 -6.28 34.15 -4.15
N VAL A 304 -5.19 33.46 -4.47
CA VAL A 304 -5.13 32.00 -4.43
C VAL A 304 -4.27 31.59 -3.24
N GLU A 305 -4.86 30.84 -2.32
CA GLU A 305 -4.15 30.24 -1.20
C GLU A 305 -3.92 28.76 -1.49
N ILE A 306 -2.67 28.36 -1.74
CA ILE A 306 -2.28 26.96 -1.87
C ILE A 306 -1.96 26.44 -0.46
N ARG A 307 -2.64 25.38 -0.03
CA ARG A 307 -2.51 24.83 1.31
C ARG A 307 -2.45 23.31 1.30
N TYR A 308 -1.58 22.76 2.14
CA TYR A 308 -1.44 21.31 2.29
C TYR A 308 -2.52 20.79 3.25
N THR A 309 -3.48 20.02 2.74
CA THR A 309 -4.68 19.63 3.52
C THR A 309 -4.40 18.86 4.83
N PRO A 310 -3.36 18.01 4.94
CA PRO A 310 -3.02 17.35 6.21
C PRO A 310 -2.66 18.30 7.34
N GLN A 311 -2.16 19.51 7.03
CA GLN A 311 -1.86 20.52 8.03
C GLN A 311 -3.12 20.95 8.81
N ASP A 312 -4.28 21.00 8.14
CA ASP A 312 -5.55 21.34 8.80
C ASP A 312 -5.96 20.28 9.84
N TRP A 313 -5.73 19.00 9.53
CA TRP A 313 -5.99 17.91 10.47
C TRP A 313 -5.05 17.97 11.67
N PHE A 314 -3.78 18.31 11.44
CA PHE A 314 -2.80 18.49 12.51
C PHE A 314 -3.19 19.65 13.45
N GLU A 315 -3.58 20.81 12.91
CA GLU A 315 -4.01 21.97 13.69
C GLU A 315 -5.25 21.66 14.55
N ILE A 316 -6.25 20.98 13.99
CA ILE A 316 -7.43 20.53 14.73
C ILE A 316 -7.03 19.56 15.86
N GLY A 317 -6.14 18.60 15.56
CA GLY A 317 -5.63 17.64 16.53
C GLY A 317 -4.86 18.31 17.67
N LEU A 318 -4.09 19.35 17.38
CA LEU A 318 -3.36 20.15 18.36
C LEU A 318 -4.32 20.84 19.33
N VAL A 319 -5.40 21.45 18.83
CA VAL A 319 -6.42 22.12 19.66
C VAL A 319 -7.10 21.12 20.59
N ILE A 320 -7.55 19.97 20.05
CA ILE A 320 -8.18 18.90 20.86
C ILE A 320 -7.23 18.42 21.96
N SER A 321 -5.95 18.21 21.62
CA SER A 321 -4.93 17.77 22.56
C SER A 321 -4.67 18.80 23.66
N GLY A 322 -4.62 20.09 23.31
CA GLY A 322 -4.47 21.19 24.27
C GLY A 322 -5.65 21.29 25.24
N LEU A 323 -6.88 21.14 24.74
CA LEU A 323 -8.08 21.12 25.58
C LEU A 323 -8.11 19.89 26.52
N ALA A 324 -7.73 18.71 26.01
CA ALA A 324 -7.62 17.52 26.84
C ALA A 324 -6.56 17.68 27.94
N PHE A 325 -5.40 18.23 27.59
CA PHE A 325 -4.30 18.47 28.52
C PHE A 325 -4.68 19.43 29.64
N THR A 326 -5.31 20.56 29.30
CA THR A 326 -5.81 21.52 30.29
C THR A 326 -6.88 20.91 31.20
N GLY A 327 -7.79 20.10 30.66
CA GLY A 327 -8.75 19.33 31.43
C GLY A 327 -8.07 18.34 32.40
N CYS A 328 -7.02 17.65 31.96
CA CYS A 328 -6.24 16.73 32.79
C CYS A 328 -5.55 17.45 33.96
N ILE A 329 -4.90 18.60 33.69
CA ILE A 329 -4.31 19.43 34.74
C ILE A 329 -5.40 19.88 35.72
N GLY A 330 -6.52 20.39 35.22
CA GLY A 330 -7.64 20.82 36.05
C GLY A 330 -8.15 19.69 36.97
N TYR A 331 -8.29 18.48 36.43
CA TYR A 331 -8.67 17.29 37.21
C TYR A 331 -7.63 16.93 38.27
N LEU A 332 -6.34 16.93 37.92
CA LEU A 332 -5.26 16.63 38.87
C LEU A 332 -5.21 17.64 40.01
N VAL A 333 -5.36 18.94 39.71
CA VAL A 333 -5.43 20.02 40.71
C VAL A 333 -6.67 19.84 41.59
N TYR A 334 -7.82 19.48 41.02
CA TYR A 334 -9.04 19.19 41.77
C TYR A 334 -8.87 17.98 42.72
N ASP A 335 -8.33 16.85 42.24
CA ASP A 335 -8.07 15.66 43.06
C ASP A 335 -7.07 15.96 44.18
N TRP A 336 -6.03 16.74 43.89
CA TRP A 336 -5.05 17.18 44.86
C TRP A 336 -5.69 18.04 45.97
N LYS A 337 -6.45 19.09 45.60
CA LYS A 337 -7.18 19.93 46.57
C LYS A 337 -8.16 19.12 47.40
N LYS A 338 -8.89 18.18 46.79
CA LYS A 338 -9.81 17.29 47.51
C LYS A 338 -9.06 16.45 48.54
N LYS A 339 -7.98 15.78 48.16
CA LYS A 339 -7.17 14.95 49.10
C LYS A 339 -6.54 15.77 50.22
N TRP A 340 -6.13 17.01 49.95
CA TRP A 340 -5.58 17.92 50.95
C TRP A 340 -6.63 18.27 52.03
N LYS A 341 -7.84 18.65 51.61
CA LYS A 341 -8.98 18.93 52.52
C LYS A 341 -9.34 17.72 53.40
N TRP A 342 -9.28 16.51 52.85
CA TRP A 342 -9.52 15.27 53.61
C TRP A 342 -8.38 14.91 54.55
N ARG A 343 -7.13 15.27 54.24
CA ARG A 343 -5.98 15.12 55.15
C ARG A 343 -6.15 16.00 56.37
N ASP A 344 -6.52 17.27 56.21
CA ASP A 344 -6.75 18.19 57.34
C ASP A 344 -7.90 17.71 58.24
N VAL A 345 -8.98 17.20 57.64
CA VAL A 345 -10.11 16.60 58.39
C VAL A 345 -9.66 15.35 59.14
N LEU A 346 -8.92 14.44 58.51
CA LEU A 346 -8.40 13.24 59.17
C LEU A 346 -7.42 13.57 60.30
N GLU A 347 -6.58 14.59 60.12
CA GLU A 347 -5.61 15.03 61.11
C GLU A 347 -6.29 15.71 62.31
N SER A 348 -7.35 16.49 62.07
CA SER A 348 -8.19 17.04 63.13
C SER A 348 -8.94 15.96 63.93
N LEU A 349 -9.42 14.91 63.27
CA LEU A 349 -10.04 13.74 63.92
C LEU A 349 -9.02 12.92 64.70
N ARG A 350 -7.80 12.76 64.18
CA ARG A 350 -6.69 12.05 64.86
C ARG A 350 -6.23 12.82 66.10
N LYS A 351 -6.09 14.15 66.03
CA LYS A 351 -5.79 15.02 67.19
C LYS A 351 -6.89 14.96 68.26
N ARG A 352 -8.18 14.92 67.87
CA ARG A 352 -9.30 14.72 68.80
C ARG A 352 -9.26 13.36 69.50
N LYS A 353 -8.90 12.29 68.79
CA LYS A 353 -8.76 10.95 69.37
C LYS A 353 -7.56 10.86 70.32
N TYR A 354 -6.43 11.50 69.97
CA TYR A 354 -5.24 11.57 70.82
C TYR A 354 -5.47 12.37 72.10
N LYS A 355 -6.18 13.51 72.02
CA LYS A 355 -6.54 14.34 73.20
C LYS A 355 -7.49 13.60 74.16
N ARG A 356 -8.37 12.74 73.64
CA ARG A 356 -9.28 11.89 74.43
C ARG A 356 -8.57 10.73 75.13
N CYS A 357 -7.55 10.14 74.50
CA CYS A 357 -6.72 9.11 75.14
C CYS A 357 -5.80 9.68 76.23
N TYR A 358 -5.27 10.89 76.04
CA TYR A 358 -4.41 11.53 77.05
C TYR A 358 -5.20 12.00 78.29
N SER A 359 -6.44 12.48 78.10
CA SER A 359 -7.32 12.83 79.23
C SER A 359 -7.82 11.61 80.00
N SER A 360 -8.00 10.46 79.33
CA SER A 360 -8.38 9.21 80.01
C SER A 360 -7.22 8.51 80.70
N SER A 361 -5.98 8.73 80.27
CA SER A 361 -4.77 8.18 80.92
C SER A 361 -4.26 9.03 82.08
N LEU A 362 -4.53 10.35 82.09
CA LEU A 362 -4.17 11.23 83.21
C LEU A 362 -5.09 11.03 84.43
N SER A 363 -6.35 10.64 84.22
CA SER A 363 -7.29 10.30 85.31
C SER A 363 -7.03 8.93 85.95
N SER A 364 -6.08 8.15 85.43
CA SER A 364 -5.71 6.82 85.93
C SER A 364 -4.28 6.72 86.49
N LEU A 365 -3.57 7.85 86.59
CA LEU A 365 -2.17 7.93 87.06
C LEU A 365 -1.97 8.86 88.27
N GLU A 366 -3.05 9.38 88.87
CA GLU A 366 -3.03 10.10 90.17
C GLU A 366 -3.29 9.18 91.38
N GLN A 367 -3.24 7.86 91.18
CA GLN A 367 -3.26 6.88 92.28
C GLN A 367 -2.14 5.86 92.09
N GLY A 368 -1.03 6.08 92.78
CA GLY A 368 0.06 5.11 92.87
C GLY A 368 1.42 5.73 92.66
N GLY A 369 1.97 6.34 93.71
CA GLY A 369 3.37 6.72 93.75
C GLY A 369 4.27 5.49 93.86
N LEU A 370 5.35 5.46 93.08
CA LEU A 370 6.63 4.88 93.46
C LEU A 370 7.68 5.22 92.39
N ASP A 371 8.73 5.88 92.86
CA ASP A 371 9.97 6.16 92.12
C ASP A 371 10.67 4.86 91.68
N ILE A 372 11.62 5.03 90.76
CA ILE A 372 13.01 4.54 90.80
C ILE A 372 13.49 3.91 89.46
N ASN A 373 14.43 4.64 88.85
CA ASN A 373 15.62 4.25 88.07
C ASN A 373 15.54 3.38 86.79
N LEU A 374 15.92 4.03 85.69
CA LEU A 374 16.63 3.43 84.55
C LEU A 374 17.97 2.82 84.99
N PRO A 375 18.47 1.77 84.32
CA PRO A 375 19.64 2.00 83.48
C PRO A 375 19.72 1.16 82.20
N TRP A 376 20.45 1.72 81.24
CA TRP A 376 20.97 1.08 80.03
C TRP A 376 22.02 0.00 80.35
N LYS A 377 22.03 -1.10 79.59
CA LYS A 377 23.24 -1.92 79.38
C LYS A 377 23.22 -2.65 78.03
N GLU A 378 24.32 -2.48 77.29
CA GLU A 378 24.68 -3.04 76.00
C GLU A 378 25.26 -4.49 76.10
N PRO A 379 25.56 -5.18 74.97
CA PRO A 379 25.27 -6.59 74.77
C PRO A 379 26.48 -7.53 74.91
N ARG A 380 26.24 -8.84 75.10
CA ARG A 380 27.21 -9.89 74.72
C ARG A 380 26.52 -11.08 74.05
N LEU A 381 26.98 -11.35 72.84
CA LEU A 381 26.67 -12.51 71.99
C LEU A 381 27.15 -13.82 72.63
N TYR A 382 26.43 -14.91 72.38
CA TYR A 382 27.08 -16.17 72.02
C TYR A 382 26.37 -16.82 70.84
N LEU A 383 27.20 -17.15 69.85
CA LEU A 383 26.87 -17.63 68.51
C LEU A 383 26.46 -19.10 68.54
N SER A 384 25.18 -19.36 68.27
CA SER A 384 24.75 -20.64 67.69
C SER A 384 23.49 -20.44 66.82
N ASP A 385 23.53 -19.49 65.88
CA ASP A 385 22.36 -19.25 64.99
C ASP A 385 22.71 -18.64 63.62
N LEU A 386 23.83 -19.07 63.02
CA LEU A 386 24.28 -18.52 61.72
C LEU A 386 23.47 -19.05 60.52
N SER A 387 22.83 -20.21 60.61
CA SER A 387 22.07 -20.80 59.48
C SER A 387 20.59 -20.37 59.44
N ARG A 388 20.04 -19.91 60.57
CA ARG A 388 18.63 -19.46 60.67
C ARG A 388 18.47 -17.99 60.29
N ASN A 389 19.42 -17.13 60.68
CA ASN A 389 19.35 -15.69 60.41
C ASN A 389 19.59 -15.30 58.96
N ILE A 390 20.40 -16.05 58.19
CA ILE A 390 20.59 -15.79 56.75
C ILE A 390 19.29 -16.09 55.98
N ARG A 391 18.56 -17.14 56.35
CA ARG A 391 17.32 -17.55 55.67
C ARG A 391 16.15 -16.61 55.98
N VAL A 392 16.12 -16.01 57.18
CA VAL A 392 15.14 -14.99 57.59
C VAL A 392 15.47 -13.63 56.97
N SER A 393 16.74 -13.21 57.02
CA SER A 393 17.21 -11.96 56.40
C SER A 393 17.02 -11.95 54.89
N PHE A 394 17.30 -13.07 54.20
CA PHE A 394 17.05 -13.18 52.76
C PHE A 394 15.55 -13.16 52.41
N ARG A 395 14.69 -13.75 53.26
CA ARG A 395 13.24 -13.64 53.09
C ARG A 395 12.74 -12.23 53.32
N GLU A 396 13.25 -11.51 54.31
CA GLU A 396 12.87 -10.12 54.56
C GLU A 396 13.40 -9.18 53.49
N LEU A 397 14.61 -9.42 52.98
CA LEU A 397 15.19 -8.71 51.84
C LEU A 397 14.40 -8.97 50.54
N LEU A 398 14.00 -10.22 50.28
CA LEU A 398 13.10 -10.54 49.16
C LEU A 398 11.70 -9.94 49.35
N ARG A 399 11.20 -9.84 50.59
CA ARG A 399 9.92 -9.20 50.89
C ARG A 399 10.00 -7.70 50.67
N SER A 400 11.08 -7.05 51.11
CA SER A 400 11.30 -5.62 50.92
C SER A 400 11.55 -5.29 49.45
N LEU A 401 12.32 -6.10 48.73
CA LEU A 401 12.50 -5.98 47.28
C LEU A 401 11.18 -6.18 46.52
N ARG A 402 10.36 -7.19 46.89
CA ARG A 402 9.04 -7.44 46.27
C ARG A 402 8.03 -6.33 46.55
N LEU A 403 7.98 -5.80 47.78
CA LEU A 403 7.13 -4.67 48.16
C LEU A 403 7.55 -3.38 47.44
N ASN A 404 8.87 -3.15 47.30
CA ASN A 404 9.38 -1.99 46.58
C ASN A 404 9.09 -2.09 45.08
N TRP A 405 9.30 -3.27 44.48
CA TRP A 405 9.06 -3.51 43.05
C TRP A 405 7.57 -3.34 42.68
N GLN A 406 6.65 -3.76 43.54
CA GLN A 406 5.21 -3.54 43.30
C GLN A 406 4.81 -2.05 43.25
N SER A 407 5.51 -1.18 43.99
CA SER A 407 5.24 0.27 43.98
C SER A 407 5.86 0.98 42.77
N GLN A 408 7.04 0.52 42.34
CA GLN A 408 7.81 1.14 41.25
C GLN A 408 7.44 0.60 39.86
N PHE A 409 6.92 -0.63 39.79
CA PHE A 409 6.59 -1.33 38.55
C PHE A 409 5.78 -0.48 37.55
N PRO A 410 4.71 0.22 37.94
CA PRO A 410 3.90 0.98 36.98
C PRO A 410 4.67 2.14 36.31
N TYR A 411 5.59 2.77 37.05
CA TYR A 411 6.42 3.87 36.55
C TYR A 411 7.49 3.33 35.59
N VAL A 412 8.18 2.26 36.01
CA VAL A 412 9.21 1.58 35.20
C VAL A 412 8.61 0.99 33.93
N PHE A 413 7.38 0.49 33.98
CA PHE A 413 6.71 -0.06 32.81
C PHE A 413 6.39 1.01 31.76
N VAL A 414 5.88 2.17 32.19
CA VAL A 414 5.60 3.30 31.28
C VAL A 414 6.88 3.85 30.67
N THR A 415 7.98 3.97 31.44
CA THR A 415 9.26 4.43 30.89
C THR A 415 9.84 3.45 29.87
N ILE A 416 9.84 2.16 30.17
CA ILE A 416 10.30 1.12 29.24
C ILE A 416 9.47 1.16 27.96
N LEU A 417 8.16 1.33 28.05
CA LEU A 417 7.29 1.41 26.87
C LEU A 417 7.59 2.63 25.99
N ILE A 418 7.86 3.80 26.58
CA ILE A 418 8.27 5.01 25.84
C ILE A 418 9.60 4.76 25.13
N VAL A 419 10.58 4.18 25.82
CA VAL A 419 11.92 3.87 25.27
C VAL A 419 11.81 2.86 24.12
N ILE A 420 11.04 1.77 24.32
CA ILE A 420 10.80 0.76 23.28
C ILE A 420 10.12 1.39 22.06
N SER A 421 9.11 2.23 22.28
CA SER A 421 8.40 2.91 21.19
C SER A 421 9.34 3.82 20.39
N HIS A 422 10.26 4.50 21.07
CA HIS A 422 11.25 5.35 20.44
C HIS A 422 12.34 4.58 19.68
N LEU A 423 12.82 3.46 20.22
CA LEU A 423 13.91 2.68 19.62
C LEU A 423 13.45 1.77 18.48
N LEU A 424 12.28 1.13 18.63
CA LEU A 424 11.85 0.07 17.72
C LEU A 424 10.77 0.52 16.72
N PHE A 425 9.94 1.51 17.06
CA PHE A 425 8.74 1.84 16.29
C PHE A 425 8.75 3.26 15.70
N ARG A 426 9.91 3.93 15.67
CA ARG A 426 10.08 5.30 15.16
C ARG A 426 9.49 5.51 13.74
N SER A 427 9.49 4.48 12.91
CA SER A 427 9.01 4.52 11.53
C SER A 427 7.54 4.09 11.33
N SER A 428 6.84 3.61 12.36
CA SER A 428 5.50 3.03 12.22
C SER A 428 4.54 3.48 13.32
N ILE A 429 3.67 4.43 12.96
CA ILE A 429 2.59 4.95 13.82
C ILE A 429 1.64 3.83 14.31
N LEU A 430 1.40 2.81 13.48
CA LEU A 430 0.50 1.71 13.82
C LEU A 430 1.07 0.84 14.96
N LEU A 431 2.37 0.56 14.94
CA LEU A 431 3.03 -0.22 16.01
C LEU A 431 3.09 0.57 17.32
N ILE A 432 3.35 1.88 17.24
CA ILE A 432 3.26 2.79 18.40
C ILE A 432 1.86 2.69 19.02
N SER A 433 0.82 2.77 18.19
CA SER A 433 -0.59 2.71 18.63
C SER A 433 -0.90 1.40 19.38
N LEU A 434 -0.48 0.26 18.83
CA LEU A 434 -0.69 -1.05 19.46
C LEU A 434 0.03 -1.17 20.82
N ALA A 435 1.25 -0.63 20.93
CA ALA A 435 2.02 -0.62 22.17
C ALA A 435 1.27 0.13 23.28
N TYR A 436 0.72 1.31 23.00
CA TYR A 436 -0.05 2.09 23.98
C TYR A 436 -1.46 1.54 24.25
N ILE A 437 -2.07 0.81 23.31
CA ILE A 437 -3.30 0.05 23.59
C ILE A 437 -3.00 -1.10 24.58
N SER A 438 -1.86 -1.79 24.42
CA SER A 438 -1.45 -2.84 25.36
C SER A 438 -1.23 -2.31 26.79
N LEU A 439 -0.76 -1.07 26.91
CA LEU A 439 -0.62 -0.38 28.20
C LEU A 439 -1.96 -0.28 28.95
N ILE A 440 -3.04 0.05 28.24
CA ILE A 440 -4.39 0.12 28.81
C ILE A 440 -4.80 -1.25 29.36
N LEU A 441 -4.60 -2.33 28.59
CA LEU A 441 -4.94 -3.69 29.01
C LEU A 441 -4.20 -4.08 30.29
N VAL A 442 -2.88 -3.83 30.35
CA VAL A 442 -2.05 -4.14 31.52
C VAL A 442 -2.52 -3.36 32.75
N PHE A 443 -2.75 -2.05 32.63
CA PHE A 443 -3.22 -1.21 33.73
C PHE A 443 -4.59 -1.64 34.25
N VAL A 444 -5.49 -2.04 33.35
CA VAL A 444 -6.84 -2.48 33.68
C VAL A 444 -6.85 -3.87 34.35
N ILE A 445 -6.02 -4.81 33.89
CA ILE A 445 -5.89 -6.17 34.44
C ILE A 445 -5.24 -6.12 35.82
N LEU A 446 -4.11 -5.42 35.94
CA LEU A 446 -3.32 -5.32 37.17
C LEU A 446 -3.90 -4.32 38.19
N ARG A 447 -4.97 -3.59 37.82
CA ARG A 447 -5.63 -2.57 38.66
C ARG A 447 -4.67 -1.49 39.15
N LEU A 448 -3.81 -1.01 38.25
CA LEU A 448 -2.84 0.04 38.51
C LEU A 448 -3.52 1.43 38.47
N ASP A 449 -2.89 2.43 39.08
CA ASP A 449 -3.41 3.80 39.09
C ASP A 449 -3.31 4.43 37.70
N GLY A 450 -4.47 4.69 37.08
CA GLY A 450 -4.56 5.30 35.75
C GLY A 450 -4.01 6.73 35.66
N LYS A 451 -3.68 7.36 36.79
CA LYS A 451 -3.01 8.68 36.82
C LYS A 451 -1.55 8.62 36.37
N ILE A 452 -0.92 7.45 36.45
CA ILE A 452 0.52 7.31 36.15
C ILE A 452 0.80 7.63 34.68
N PRO A 453 0.14 7.01 33.67
CA PRO A 453 0.29 7.42 32.26
C PRO A 453 -0.05 8.89 32.03
N LEU A 454 -1.01 9.44 32.78
CA LEU A 454 -1.42 10.85 32.69
C LEU A 454 -0.28 11.80 33.11
N TYR A 455 0.45 11.49 34.18
CA TYR A 455 1.61 12.27 34.61
C TYR A 455 2.73 12.24 33.57
N TYR A 456 2.99 11.08 32.95
CA TYR A 456 3.98 10.97 31.87
C TYR A 456 3.56 11.73 30.62
N GLY A 457 2.27 11.66 30.24
CA GLY A 457 1.72 12.47 29.16
C GLY A 457 1.93 13.97 29.43
N ALA A 458 1.68 14.42 30.67
CA ALA A 458 1.87 15.81 31.02
C ALA A 458 3.33 16.28 30.97
N LEU A 459 4.26 15.43 31.43
CA LEU A 459 5.70 15.71 31.33
C LEU A 459 6.15 15.80 29.87
N LEU A 460 5.73 14.85 29.02
CA LEU A 460 6.10 14.85 27.60
C LEU A 460 5.48 16.00 26.82
N PHE A 461 4.30 16.49 27.22
CA PHE A 461 3.73 17.69 26.63
C PHE A 461 4.64 18.91 26.83
N ILE A 462 5.18 19.09 28.04
CA ILE A 462 6.14 20.17 28.32
C ILE A 462 7.39 20.02 27.44
N VAL A 463 7.92 18.80 27.31
CA VAL A 463 9.06 18.50 26.44
C VAL A 463 8.73 18.82 24.97
N THR A 464 7.53 18.49 24.52
CA THR A 464 7.05 18.77 23.15
C THR A 464 7.06 20.27 22.86
N VAL A 465 6.54 21.08 23.79
CA VAL A 465 6.52 22.55 23.67
C VAL A 465 7.94 23.11 23.62
N ILE A 466 8.83 22.63 24.48
CA ILE A 466 10.24 23.06 24.48
C ILE A 466 10.90 22.72 23.14
N LEU A 467 10.76 21.48 22.64
CA LEU A 467 11.34 21.06 21.36
C LEU A 467 10.81 21.88 20.18
N TRP A 468 9.53 22.23 20.20
CA TRP A 468 8.92 23.09 19.20
C TRP A 468 9.50 24.52 19.23
N MET A 469 9.72 25.09 20.42
CA MET A 469 10.37 26.41 20.57
C MET A 469 11.80 26.42 20.01
N TYR A 470 12.54 25.31 20.12
CA TYR A 470 13.88 25.16 19.54
C TYR A 470 13.88 24.77 18.04
N ARG A 471 12.71 24.78 17.37
CA ARG A 471 12.55 24.40 15.94
C ARG A 471 12.97 22.97 15.60
N LEU A 472 12.96 22.05 16.57
CA LEU A 472 13.23 20.63 16.35
C LEU A 472 11.94 19.88 15.97
N LEU A 473 11.42 20.17 14.78
CA LEU A 473 10.07 19.77 14.31
C LEU A 473 9.86 18.24 14.32
N ASP A 474 10.84 17.44 13.89
CA ASP A 474 10.70 15.98 13.85
C ASP A 474 10.57 15.35 15.23
N LEU A 475 11.38 15.80 16.19
CA LEU A 475 11.29 15.33 17.58
C LEU A 475 10.04 15.86 18.28
N ALA A 476 9.63 17.09 17.99
CA ALA A 476 8.38 17.67 18.51
C ALA A 476 7.17 16.86 18.02
N GLY A 477 7.12 16.49 16.74
CA GLY A 477 6.06 15.64 16.18
C GLY A 477 6.00 14.27 16.87
N LEU A 478 7.15 13.61 17.04
CA LEU A 478 7.21 12.29 17.68
C LEU A 478 6.80 12.32 19.15
N THR A 479 7.25 13.33 19.90
CA THR A 479 6.89 13.51 21.32
C THR A 479 5.42 13.90 21.50
N ALA A 480 4.84 14.65 20.56
CA ALA A 480 3.40 14.93 20.52
C ALA A 480 2.57 13.65 20.36
N ILE A 481 3.02 12.71 19.51
CA ILE A 481 2.35 11.41 19.32
C ILE A 481 2.34 10.61 20.63
N TYR A 482 3.48 10.50 21.33
CA TYR A 482 3.54 9.79 22.61
C TYR A 482 2.71 10.44 23.69
N THR A 483 2.73 11.78 23.76
CA THR A 483 1.90 12.57 24.67
C THR A 483 0.42 12.26 24.48
N SER A 484 -0.04 12.23 23.23
CA SER A 484 -1.43 11.95 22.88
C SER A 484 -1.86 10.55 23.32
N TRP A 485 -1.04 9.53 23.03
CA TRP A 485 -1.32 8.15 23.40
C TRP A 485 -1.33 7.91 24.91
N LEU A 486 -0.38 8.48 25.65
CA LEU A 486 -0.32 8.36 27.12
C LEU A 486 -1.50 9.05 27.80
N THR A 487 -1.87 10.23 27.30
CA THR A 487 -3.02 10.99 27.81
C THR A 487 -4.31 10.21 27.55
N GLY A 488 -4.50 9.71 26.32
CA GLY A 488 -5.63 8.85 25.97
C GLY A 488 -5.71 7.58 26.83
N ALA A 489 -4.59 6.86 26.98
CA ALA A 489 -4.52 5.65 27.80
C ALA A 489 -4.83 5.93 29.28
N GLY A 490 -4.31 7.02 29.84
CA GLY A 490 -4.60 7.45 31.21
C GLY A 490 -6.09 7.77 31.42
N ILE A 491 -6.70 8.52 30.51
CA ILE A 491 -8.14 8.85 30.55
C ILE A 491 -8.99 7.58 30.49
N VAL A 492 -8.71 6.66 29.56
CA VAL A 492 -9.44 5.39 29.43
C VAL A 492 -9.32 4.55 30.72
N CYS A 493 -8.12 4.45 31.29
CA CYS A 493 -7.91 3.73 32.55
C CYS A 493 -8.74 4.36 33.70
N LEU A 494 -8.77 5.68 33.80
CA LEU A 494 -9.56 6.40 34.81
C LEU A 494 -11.07 6.20 34.63
N LEU A 495 -11.57 6.23 33.39
CA LEU A 495 -12.99 5.96 33.08
C LEU A 495 -13.40 4.54 33.49
N ILE A 496 -12.55 3.54 33.18
CA ILE A 496 -12.79 2.15 33.58
C ILE A 496 -12.76 2.00 35.11
N GLU A 497 -11.81 2.65 35.79
CA GLU A 497 -11.73 2.64 37.25
C GLU A 497 -12.96 3.28 37.90
N TYR A 498 -13.42 4.42 37.35
CA TYR A 498 -14.64 5.10 37.78
C TYR A 498 -15.87 4.21 37.63
N SER A 499 -16.05 3.59 36.45
CA SER A 499 -17.15 2.66 36.18
C SER A 499 -17.15 1.47 37.17
N ARG A 500 -15.98 0.87 37.43
CA ARG A 500 -15.84 -0.22 38.41
C ARG A 500 -16.22 0.21 39.84
N LYS A 501 -15.85 1.42 40.27
CA LYS A 501 -16.24 1.97 41.59
C LYS A 501 -17.76 2.18 41.65
N HIS A 502 -18.37 2.70 40.60
CA HIS A 502 -19.81 2.95 40.55
C HIS A 502 -20.65 1.66 40.60
N VAL A 503 -20.22 0.60 39.90
CA VAL A 503 -20.86 -0.73 39.94
C VAL A 503 -20.77 -1.34 41.35
N ARG A 504 -19.64 -1.18 42.04
CA ARG A 504 -19.49 -1.65 43.44
C ARG A 504 -20.40 -0.89 44.41
N ILE A 505 -20.63 0.40 44.19
CA ILE A 505 -21.53 1.21 45.03
C ILE A 505 -23.00 0.79 44.81
N LYS A 506 -23.41 0.50 43.56
CA LYS A 506 -24.76 -0.06 43.27
C LYS A 506 -24.99 -1.42 43.95
N LYS A 507 -23.98 -2.29 44.01
CA LYS A 507 -24.08 -3.61 44.67
C LYS A 507 -24.09 -3.54 46.21
N ARG A 508 -23.70 -2.42 46.83
CA ARG A 508 -23.63 -2.24 48.29
C ARG A 508 -24.82 -1.51 48.90
N LYS A 509 -25.78 -1.01 48.10
CA LYS A 509 -27.05 -0.54 48.66
C LYS A 509 -27.82 -1.75 49.21
N PRO A 510 -28.22 -1.78 50.50
CA PRO A 510 -29.08 -2.85 51.00
C PRO A 510 -30.39 -2.82 50.21
N ARG A 511 -30.87 -4.00 49.77
CA ARG A 511 -32.27 -4.16 49.40
C ARG A 511 -33.07 -3.77 50.64
N SER A 512 -33.82 -2.68 50.57
CA SER A 512 -34.85 -2.39 51.57
C SER A 512 -35.80 -3.59 51.57
N PHE A 513 -35.87 -4.28 52.71
CA PHE A 513 -36.93 -5.23 53.01
C PHE A 513 -38.27 -4.50 52.88
N GLY A 514 -39.19 -5.11 52.13
CA GLY A 514 -40.61 -4.79 52.16
C GLY A 514 -41.28 -5.41 53.37
#